data_AF-A0A355GPB8-F1
#
_entry.id   AF-A0A355GPB8-F1
#
_cell.length_a   1.000
_cell.length_b   1.000
_cell.length_c   1.000
_cell.angle_alpha   90.00
_cell.angle_beta   90.00
_cell.angle_gamma   90.00
#
_symmetry.space_group_name_H-M   'P 1'
#
loop_
_entity.id
_entity.type
_entity.pdbx_description
1 polymer ?
#
loop_
_entity_poly.entity_id
_entity_poly.type
_entity_poly.pdbx_seq_one_letter_code
_entity_poly.pdbx_strand_id
1 'polypeptide(L)'
;CDWYIEMAKPRLRSSEPSERRTVQAVLRHVLQGTLELLHPFIPFITEEIWQKLPGNSGSIMIAPWPQADPGLIDAKAEKEIGALMDIIRAIRNVRAEMNVPPAKKVEAICQADPEKGQLIDTNRILLQTLGGLSTITVIQEDAPKPEKAAAAVAGGISLFLPLAGMIDLTKEVERLEKEYHQMQGLCAGVEAKLSNAGFLAK
;
A
#
# COMPACT_ATOMS: atom_id res chain seq x y z
N CYS A 1 -5.07 -0.89 -11.02
CA CYS A 1 -4.66 -2.30 -10.94
C CYS A 1 -3.72 -2.58 -9.76
N ASP A 2 -3.68 -1.69 -8.77
CA ASP A 2 -2.41 -1.42 -8.07
C ASP A 2 -2.13 -2.37 -6.92
N TRP A 3 -3.16 -3.09 -6.46
CA TRP A 3 -3.08 -3.96 -5.30
C TRP A 3 -3.23 -5.42 -5.66
N TYR A 4 -4.38 -5.85 -6.20
CA TYR A 4 -4.67 -7.27 -6.37
C TYR A 4 -3.64 -7.99 -7.27
N ILE A 5 -3.21 -7.37 -8.37
CA ILE A 5 -2.18 -7.94 -9.26
C ILE A 5 -0.85 -8.10 -8.51
N GLU A 6 -0.44 -7.11 -7.74
CA GLU A 6 0.79 -7.16 -6.93
C GLU A 6 0.70 -8.22 -5.83
N MET A 7 -0.46 -8.32 -5.16
CA MET A 7 -0.76 -9.34 -4.16
C MET A 7 -0.79 -10.76 -4.75
N ALA A 8 -1.17 -10.91 -6.01
CA ALA A 8 -1.24 -12.19 -6.71
C ALA A 8 0.13 -12.74 -7.15
N LYS A 9 1.13 -11.88 -7.38
CA LYS A 9 2.45 -12.27 -7.92
C LYS A 9 3.16 -13.39 -7.13
N PRO A 10 3.25 -13.34 -5.79
CA PRO A 10 3.87 -14.42 -5.03
C PRO A 10 3.18 -15.76 -5.26
N ARG A 11 1.85 -15.78 -5.23
CA ARG A 11 1.03 -16.98 -5.43
C ARG A 11 1.14 -17.53 -6.85
N LEU A 12 1.25 -16.66 -7.85
CA LEU A 12 1.50 -17.07 -9.25
C LEU A 12 2.85 -17.77 -9.43
N ARG A 13 3.84 -17.44 -8.58
CA ARG A 13 5.19 -18.02 -8.58
C ARG A 13 5.35 -19.16 -7.57
N SER A 14 4.29 -19.51 -6.83
CA SER A 14 4.31 -20.59 -5.85
C SER A 14 4.68 -21.92 -6.52
N SER A 15 5.49 -22.73 -5.85
CA SER A 15 5.77 -24.10 -6.29
C SER A 15 4.55 -25.01 -6.16
N GLU A 16 3.56 -24.62 -5.34
CA GLU A 16 2.34 -25.39 -5.13
C GLU A 16 1.35 -25.20 -6.31
N PRO A 17 0.99 -26.27 -7.06
CA PRO A 17 0.11 -26.13 -8.22
C PRO A 17 -1.32 -25.71 -7.88
N SER A 18 -1.83 -26.11 -6.72
CA SER A 18 -3.17 -25.75 -6.20
C SER A 18 -3.29 -24.24 -6.01
N GLU A 19 -2.34 -23.60 -5.31
CA GLU A 19 -2.33 -22.16 -5.06
C GLU A 19 -2.28 -21.37 -6.37
N ARG A 20 -1.42 -21.79 -7.31
CA ARG A 20 -1.32 -21.16 -8.64
C ARG A 20 -2.64 -21.24 -9.39
N ARG A 21 -3.29 -22.40 -9.42
CA ARG A 21 -4.58 -22.58 -10.09
C ARG A 21 -5.66 -21.71 -9.47
N THR A 22 -5.72 -21.64 -8.14
CA THR A 22 -6.68 -20.79 -7.42
C THR A 22 -6.50 -19.32 -7.80
N VAL A 23 -5.29 -18.78 -7.72
CA VAL A 23 -5.08 -17.36 -8.05
C VAL A 23 -5.32 -17.07 -9.54
N GLN A 24 -4.96 -17.99 -10.44
CA GLN A 24 -5.26 -17.86 -11.88
C GLN A 24 -6.76 -17.86 -12.16
N ALA A 25 -7.53 -18.72 -11.47
CA ALA A 25 -8.98 -18.78 -11.61
C ALA A 25 -9.64 -17.47 -11.16
N VAL A 26 -9.24 -16.93 -10.00
CA VAL A 26 -9.77 -15.65 -9.51
C VAL A 26 -9.37 -14.49 -10.42
N LEU A 27 -8.11 -14.42 -10.86
CA LEU A 27 -7.65 -13.39 -11.82
C LEU A 27 -8.45 -13.44 -13.12
N ARG A 28 -8.66 -14.64 -13.68
CA ARG A 28 -9.48 -14.82 -14.88
C ARG A 28 -10.91 -14.34 -14.64
N HIS A 29 -11.54 -14.77 -13.54
CA HIS A 29 -12.92 -14.43 -13.22
C HIS A 29 -13.12 -12.91 -13.09
N VAL A 30 -12.24 -12.24 -12.32
CA VAL A 30 -12.30 -10.78 -12.15
C VAL A 30 -12.01 -10.04 -13.45
N LEU A 31 -11.03 -10.49 -14.24
CA LEU A 31 -10.73 -9.89 -15.54
C LEU A 31 -11.91 -10.02 -16.50
N GLN A 32 -12.54 -11.20 -16.56
CA GLN A 32 -13.71 -11.44 -17.41
C GLN A 32 -14.83 -10.45 -17.08
N GLY A 33 -15.26 -10.37 -15.82
CA GLY A 33 -16.31 -9.43 -15.41
C GLY A 33 -15.92 -7.97 -15.65
N THR A 34 -14.64 -7.62 -15.47
CA THR A 34 -14.13 -6.27 -15.78
C THR A 34 -14.25 -5.95 -17.27
N LEU A 35 -13.93 -6.89 -18.16
CA LEU A 35 -14.07 -6.71 -19.61
C LEU A 35 -15.53 -6.52 -20.01
N GLU A 36 -16.43 -7.33 -19.44
CA GLU A 36 -17.88 -7.25 -19.72
C GLU A 36 -18.44 -5.88 -19.31
N LEU A 37 -18.08 -5.39 -18.12
CA LEU A 37 -18.49 -4.07 -17.63
C LEU A 37 -17.91 -2.91 -18.47
N LEU A 38 -16.68 -3.05 -18.98
CA LEU A 38 -16.01 -2.02 -19.77
C LEU A 38 -16.40 -2.03 -21.25
N HIS A 39 -16.95 -3.14 -21.77
CA HIS A 39 -17.22 -3.31 -23.19
C HIS A 39 -18.08 -2.20 -23.81
N PRO A 40 -19.15 -1.70 -23.16
CA PRO A 40 -19.95 -0.60 -23.70
C PRO A 40 -19.17 0.70 -23.95
N PHE A 41 -18.04 0.89 -23.28
CA PHE A 41 -17.22 2.10 -23.37
C PHE A 41 -15.97 1.89 -24.24
N ILE A 42 -15.40 0.68 -24.22
CA ILE A 42 -14.12 0.36 -24.87
C ILE A 42 -14.26 -0.94 -25.70
N PRO A 43 -15.11 -0.97 -26.74
CA PRO A 43 -15.56 -2.23 -27.35
C PRO A 43 -14.45 -3.00 -28.06
N PHE A 44 -13.57 -2.32 -28.80
CA PHE A 44 -12.54 -3.00 -29.58
C PHE A 44 -11.44 -3.63 -28.72
N ILE A 45 -10.96 -2.92 -27.69
CA ILE A 45 -9.90 -3.42 -26.81
C ILE A 45 -10.43 -4.55 -25.93
N THR A 46 -11.63 -4.39 -25.38
CA THR A 46 -12.24 -5.43 -24.53
C THR A 46 -12.55 -6.70 -25.33
N GLU A 47 -13.03 -6.58 -26.57
CA GLU A 47 -13.21 -7.71 -27.49
C GLU A 47 -11.87 -8.41 -27.79
N GLU A 48 -10.81 -7.66 -28.13
CA GLU A 48 -9.52 -8.27 -28.43
C GLU A 48 -8.93 -9.02 -27.23
N ILE A 49 -9.06 -8.49 -26.01
CA ILE A 49 -8.61 -9.18 -24.80
C ILE A 49 -9.50 -10.39 -24.50
N TRP A 50 -10.82 -10.27 -24.67
CA TRP A 50 -11.79 -11.34 -24.46
C TRP A 50 -11.49 -12.57 -25.32
N GLN A 51 -11.18 -12.38 -26.61
CA GLN A 51 -10.83 -13.47 -27.52
C GLN A 51 -9.55 -14.21 -27.12
N LYS A 52 -8.66 -13.57 -26.35
CA LYS A 52 -7.41 -14.17 -25.85
C LYS A 52 -7.58 -14.81 -24.47
N LEU A 53 -8.71 -14.58 -23.80
CA LEU A 53 -8.96 -15.14 -22.47
C LEU A 53 -9.38 -16.62 -22.60
N PRO A 54 -8.72 -17.55 -21.88
CA PRO A 54 -9.02 -18.98 -22.03
C PRO A 54 -10.44 -19.29 -21.57
N GLY A 55 -11.14 -20.15 -22.31
CA GLY A 55 -12.48 -20.65 -21.94
C GLY A 55 -13.63 -19.72 -22.26
N ASN A 56 -13.38 -18.62 -22.99
CA ASN A 56 -14.42 -17.77 -23.56
C ASN A 56 -14.71 -18.20 -25.01
N SER A 57 -15.94 -18.00 -25.46
CA SER A 57 -16.35 -18.25 -26.85
C SER A 57 -17.32 -17.16 -27.31
N GLY A 58 -17.36 -16.93 -28.62
CA GLY A 58 -18.17 -15.86 -29.21
C GLY A 58 -17.65 -14.45 -28.88
N SER A 59 -18.38 -13.44 -29.32
CA SER A 59 -18.07 -12.03 -29.05
C SER A 59 -18.58 -11.61 -27.68
N ILE A 60 -17.82 -10.77 -26.98
CA ILE A 60 -18.24 -10.19 -25.70
C ILE A 60 -19.52 -9.34 -25.85
N MET A 61 -19.80 -8.81 -27.04
CA MET A 61 -21.00 -8.03 -27.35
C MET A 61 -22.31 -8.83 -27.15
N ILE A 62 -22.25 -10.16 -27.26
CA ILE A 62 -23.39 -11.07 -27.05
C ILE A 62 -23.27 -11.89 -25.76
N ALA A 63 -22.24 -11.62 -24.94
CA ALA A 63 -22.07 -12.29 -23.66
C ALA A 63 -23.14 -11.82 -22.66
N PRO A 64 -23.57 -12.69 -21.72
CA PRO A 64 -24.46 -12.28 -20.64
C PRO A 64 -23.85 -11.16 -19.82
N TRP A 65 -24.67 -10.19 -19.42
CA TRP A 65 -24.23 -9.13 -18.53
C TRP A 65 -23.88 -9.70 -17.14
N PRO A 66 -22.76 -9.28 -16.52
CA PRO A 66 -22.34 -9.80 -15.23
C PRO A 66 -23.37 -9.48 -14.15
N GLN A 67 -23.65 -10.48 -13.31
CA GLN A 67 -24.55 -10.35 -12.17
C GLN A 67 -23.74 -10.48 -10.87
N ALA A 68 -24.03 -9.59 -9.92
CA ALA A 68 -23.43 -9.68 -8.59
C ALA A 68 -23.95 -10.92 -7.87
N ASP A 69 -23.04 -11.72 -7.32
CA ASP A 69 -23.35 -12.81 -6.41
C ASP A 69 -23.18 -12.34 -4.96
N PRO A 70 -24.28 -12.18 -4.18
CA PRO A 70 -24.20 -11.76 -2.79
C PRO A 70 -23.36 -12.71 -1.92
N GLY A 71 -23.23 -13.99 -2.29
CA GLY A 71 -22.42 -14.96 -1.58
C GLY A 71 -20.92 -14.74 -1.71
N LEU A 72 -20.48 -13.94 -2.70
CA LEU A 72 -19.08 -13.56 -2.89
C LEU A 72 -18.74 -12.21 -2.22
N ILE A 73 -19.71 -11.54 -1.60
CA ILE A 73 -19.49 -10.30 -0.87
C ILE A 73 -19.00 -10.63 0.53
N ASP A 74 -17.75 -10.28 0.82
CA ASP A 74 -17.11 -10.55 2.11
C ASP A 74 -16.60 -9.26 2.76
N ALA A 75 -17.46 -8.64 3.57
CA ALA A 75 -17.13 -7.41 4.29
C ALA A 75 -15.98 -7.59 5.30
N LYS A 76 -15.76 -8.82 5.79
CA LYS A 76 -14.65 -9.11 6.71
C LYS A 76 -13.34 -9.10 5.94
N ALA A 77 -13.28 -9.79 4.80
CA ALA A 77 -12.09 -9.78 3.93
C ALA A 77 -11.75 -8.37 3.43
N GLU A 78 -12.76 -7.57 3.07
CA GLU A 78 -12.56 -6.15 2.69
C GLU A 78 -11.93 -5.33 3.81
N LYS A 79 -12.40 -5.49 5.05
CA LYS A 79 -11.86 -4.79 6.22
C LYS A 79 -10.42 -5.24 6.52
N GLU A 80 -10.16 -6.54 6.46
CA GLU A 80 -8.82 -7.11 6.69
C GLU A 80 -7.81 -6.63 5.64
N ILE A 81 -8.16 -6.72 4.36
CA ILE A 81 -7.31 -6.23 3.26
C ILE A 81 -7.12 -4.71 3.35
N GLY A 82 -8.18 -3.96 3.70
CA GLY A 82 -8.08 -2.52 3.93
C GLY A 82 -7.06 -2.17 5.02
N ALA A 83 -7.09 -2.86 6.16
CA ALA A 83 -6.10 -2.66 7.23
C ALA A 83 -4.67 -2.96 6.75
N LEU A 84 -4.48 -4.05 5.99
CA LEU A 84 -3.16 -4.39 5.43
C LEU A 84 -2.68 -3.35 4.42
N MET A 85 -3.57 -2.80 3.59
CA MET A 85 -3.26 -1.73 2.65
C MET A 85 -2.79 -0.46 3.38
N ASP A 86 -3.46 -0.10 4.48
CA ASP A 86 -3.12 1.07 5.28
C ASP A 86 -1.76 0.90 5.97
N ILE A 87 -1.46 -0.30 6.49
CA ILE A 87 -0.13 -0.62 7.04
C ILE A 87 0.96 -0.47 5.97
N ILE A 88 0.74 -1.04 4.78
CA ILE A 88 1.70 -0.96 3.67
C ILE A 88 1.91 0.50 3.22
N ARG A 89 0.85 1.29 3.15
CA ARG A 89 0.94 2.73 2.84
C ARG A 89 1.75 3.47 3.90
N ALA A 90 1.48 3.24 5.18
CA ALA A 90 2.22 3.87 6.27
C ALA A 90 3.71 3.51 6.22
N ILE A 91 4.06 2.24 6.00
CA ILE A 91 5.46 1.81 5.81
C ILE A 91 6.10 2.57 4.64
N ARG A 92 5.43 2.63 3.48
CA ARG A 92 5.97 3.28 2.29
C ARG A 92 6.13 4.80 2.49
N ASN A 93 5.21 5.44 3.20
CA ASN A 93 5.26 6.86 3.52
C ASN A 93 6.44 7.16 4.44
N VAL A 94 6.60 6.43 5.54
CA VAL A 94 7.75 6.62 6.46
C VAL A 94 9.07 6.41 5.73
N ARG A 95 9.16 5.41 4.85
CA ARG A 95 10.36 5.19 4.04
C ARG A 95 10.64 6.36 3.09
N ALA A 96 9.62 6.93 2.47
CA ALA A 96 9.75 8.09 1.60
C ALA A 96 10.19 9.34 2.39
N GLU A 97 9.58 9.60 3.55
CA GLU A 97 9.94 10.70 4.45
C GLU A 97 11.40 10.61 4.90
N MET A 98 11.86 9.40 5.21
CA MET A 98 13.25 9.13 5.62
C MET A 98 14.21 8.89 4.44
N ASN A 99 13.79 9.19 3.20
CA ASN A 99 14.58 9.04 1.97
C ASN A 99 15.21 7.64 1.77
N VAL A 100 14.52 6.58 2.25
CA VAL A 100 14.98 5.20 2.11
C VAL A 100 14.57 4.67 0.72
N PRO A 101 15.52 4.23 -0.12
CA PRO A 101 15.21 3.72 -1.45
C PRO A 101 14.26 2.51 -1.42
N PRO A 102 13.25 2.43 -2.31
CA PRO A 102 12.28 1.32 -2.37
C PRO A 102 12.92 -0.07 -2.47
N ALA A 103 14.06 -0.18 -3.15
CA ALA A 103 14.77 -1.44 -3.37
C ALA A 103 15.47 -2.00 -2.11
N LYS A 104 15.77 -1.15 -1.11
CA LYS A 104 16.38 -1.61 0.14
C LYS A 104 15.31 -2.23 1.04
N LYS A 105 15.52 -3.46 1.48
CA LYS A 105 14.63 -4.10 2.45
C LYS A 105 14.87 -3.52 3.84
N VAL A 106 13.80 -3.22 4.56
CA VAL A 106 13.85 -2.67 5.93
C VAL A 106 13.18 -3.61 6.93
N GLU A 107 13.60 -3.53 8.19
CA GLU A 107 12.92 -4.24 9.27
C GLU A 107 11.69 -3.43 9.72
N ALA A 108 10.61 -4.12 10.08
CA ALA A 108 9.44 -3.49 10.66
C ALA A 108 9.04 -4.19 11.97
N ILE A 109 8.74 -3.39 12.98
CA ILE A 109 8.20 -3.83 14.26
C ILE A 109 6.78 -3.28 14.36
N CYS A 110 5.80 -4.18 14.53
CA CYS A 110 4.39 -3.83 14.62
C CYS A 110 3.92 -4.08 16.05
N GLN A 111 3.45 -3.04 16.71
CA GLN A 111 2.81 -3.12 18.01
C GLN A 111 1.30 -3.17 17.83
N ALA A 112 0.71 -4.30 18.19
CA ALA A 112 -0.68 -4.61 17.90
C ALA A 112 -1.31 -5.45 19.02
N ASP A 113 -2.64 -5.39 19.11
CA ASP A 113 -3.44 -6.35 19.89
C ASP A 113 -3.33 -7.77 19.29
N PRO A 114 -3.73 -8.83 20.03
CA PRO A 114 -3.60 -10.21 19.55
C PRO A 114 -4.33 -10.51 18.23
N GLU A 115 -5.50 -9.90 18.00
CA GLU A 115 -6.31 -10.12 16.80
C GLU A 115 -5.60 -9.55 15.56
N LYS A 116 -5.15 -8.30 15.65
CA LYS A 116 -4.38 -7.63 14.59
C LYS A 116 -3.00 -8.24 14.42
N GLY A 117 -2.36 -8.69 15.50
CA GLY A 117 -1.12 -9.45 15.45
C GLY A 117 -1.27 -10.72 14.61
N GLN A 118 -2.36 -11.46 14.81
CA GLN A 118 -2.66 -12.65 14.01
C GLN A 118 -2.94 -12.32 12.54
N LEU A 119 -3.60 -11.19 12.25
CA LEU A 119 -3.81 -10.71 10.89
C LEU A 119 -2.49 -10.40 10.18
N ILE A 120 -1.57 -9.70 10.84
CA ILE A 120 -0.22 -9.42 10.35
C ILE A 120 0.53 -10.73 10.11
N ASP A 121 0.46 -11.64 11.07
CA ASP A 121 1.18 -12.92 11.04
C ASP A 121 0.74 -13.81 9.87
N THR A 122 -0.57 -13.91 9.67
CA THR A 122 -1.17 -14.65 8.56
C THR A 122 -0.76 -14.06 7.21
N ASN A 123 -0.54 -12.74 7.13
CA ASN A 123 -0.25 -12.02 5.89
C ASN A 123 1.20 -11.51 5.79
N ARG A 124 2.14 -12.10 6.53
CA ARG A 124 3.55 -11.68 6.57
C ARG A 124 4.18 -11.58 5.19
N ILE A 125 3.97 -12.58 4.34
CA ILE A 125 4.54 -12.64 2.99
C ILE A 125 4.05 -11.44 2.15
N LEU A 126 2.77 -11.09 2.30
CA LEU A 126 2.16 -9.96 1.60
C LEU A 126 2.80 -8.64 2.03
N LEU A 127 2.88 -8.42 3.36
CA LEU A 127 3.47 -7.22 3.95
C LEU A 127 4.95 -7.09 3.61
N GLN A 128 5.71 -8.19 3.63
CA GLN A 128 7.13 -8.19 3.25
C GLN A 128 7.33 -7.84 1.78
N THR A 129 6.52 -8.43 0.90
CA THR A 129 6.65 -8.22 -0.54
C THR A 129 6.25 -6.81 -0.94
N LEU A 130 5.11 -6.32 -0.47
CA LEU A 130 4.57 -5.02 -0.86
C LEU A 130 5.15 -3.87 -0.05
N GLY A 131 5.46 -4.08 1.24
CA GLY A 131 6.12 -3.09 2.10
C GLY A 131 7.62 -2.98 1.84
N GLY A 132 8.22 -3.95 1.15
CA GLY A 132 9.67 -4.01 0.93
C GLY A 132 10.41 -4.26 2.23
N LEU A 133 9.95 -5.26 2.99
CA LEU A 133 10.49 -5.57 4.31
C LEU A 133 11.40 -6.81 4.26
N SER A 134 12.45 -6.82 5.07
CA SER A 134 13.26 -8.02 5.33
C SER A 134 12.57 -8.89 6.37
N THR A 135 12.19 -8.30 7.49
CA THR A 135 11.59 -8.97 8.65
C THR A 135 10.42 -8.16 9.18
N ILE A 136 9.46 -8.87 9.77
CA ILE A 136 8.34 -8.29 10.50
C ILE A 136 8.38 -8.90 11.89
N THR A 137 8.38 -8.07 12.92
CA THR A 137 8.28 -8.53 14.32
C THR A 137 7.00 -7.95 14.89
N VAL A 138 6.15 -8.80 15.49
CA VAL A 138 4.95 -8.34 16.19
C VAL A 138 5.24 -8.32 17.68
N ILE A 139 5.00 -7.17 18.32
CA ILE A 139 5.15 -6.97 19.76
C ILE A 139 3.79 -6.65 20.39
N GLN A 140 3.63 -6.99 21.67
CA GLN A 140 2.42 -6.67 22.42
C GLN A 140 2.28 -5.16 22.65
N GLU A 141 1.04 -4.72 22.86
CA GLU A 141 0.69 -3.31 23.05
C GLU A 141 1.39 -2.66 24.25
N ASP A 142 1.71 -3.43 25.28
CA ASP A 142 2.42 -2.97 26.48
C ASP A 142 3.95 -3.05 26.37
N ALA A 143 4.49 -3.57 25.26
CA ALA A 143 5.93 -3.71 25.08
C ALA A 143 6.62 -2.33 24.91
N PRO A 144 7.88 -2.19 25.38
CA PRO A 144 8.62 -0.95 25.24
C PRO A 144 8.86 -0.62 23.76
N LYS A 145 8.68 0.66 23.41
CA LYS A 145 8.92 1.15 22.05
C LYS A 145 10.40 1.03 21.70
N PRO A 146 10.75 0.53 20.49
CA PRO A 146 12.13 0.42 20.08
C PRO A 146 12.79 1.80 19.98
N GLU A 147 14.00 1.91 20.53
CA GLU A 147 14.79 3.15 20.43
C GLU A 147 15.30 3.36 19.00
N LYS A 148 15.36 4.62 18.54
CA LYS A 148 15.89 5.03 17.21
C LYS A 148 15.16 4.41 16.01
N ALA A 149 13.84 4.31 16.07
CA ALA A 149 13.00 3.90 14.95
C ALA A 149 12.09 5.05 14.48
N ALA A 150 11.84 5.11 13.18
CA ALA A 150 10.78 5.96 12.64
C ALA A 150 9.42 5.32 12.96
N ALA A 151 8.47 6.11 13.43
CA ALA A 151 7.18 5.63 13.92
C ALA A 151 6.02 6.13 13.06
N ALA A 152 5.03 5.27 12.83
CA ALA A 152 3.75 5.63 12.24
C ALA A 152 2.62 4.84 12.90
N VAL A 153 1.39 5.31 12.74
CA VAL A 153 0.19 4.59 13.22
C VAL A 153 -0.75 4.38 12.05
N ALA A 154 -1.18 3.14 11.84
CA ALA A 154 -2.13 2.78 10.80
C ALA A 154 -3.06 1.67 11.28
N GLY A 155 -4.37 1.81 11.07
CA GLY A 155 -5.35 0.79 11.46
C GLY A 155 -5.36 0.44 12.96
N GLY A 156 -4.91 1.36 13.82
CA GLY A 156 -4.76 1.10 15.27
C GLY A 156 -3.60 0.16 15.60
N ILE A 157 -2.57 0.11 14.75
CA ILE A 157 -1.29 -0.58 14.96
C ILE A 157 -0.20 0.49 14.94
N SER A 158 0.69 0.46 15.94
CA SER A 158 1.88 1.31 15.93
C SER A 158 3.00 0.58 15.18
N LEU A 159 3.52 1.21 14.14
CA LEU A 159 4.56 0.69 13.26
C LEU A 159 5.87 1.40 13.58
N PHE A 160 6.93 0.63 13.75
CA PHE A 160 8.27 1.13 13.99
C PHE A 160 9.23 0.55 12.95
N LEU A 161 9.99 1.41 12.29
CA LEU A 161 11.00 1.02 11.33
C LEU A 161 12.38 1.38 11.90
N PRO A 162 13.15 0.39 12.39
CA PRO A 162 14.54 0.58 12.77
C PRO A 162 15.35 0.85 11.51
N LEU A 163 15.62 2.12 11.24
CA LEU A 163 16.34 2.56 10.03
C LEU A 163 17.83 2.84 10.31
N ALA A 164 18.34 2.36 11.45
CA ALA A 164 19.73 2.49 11.85
C ALA A 164 20.66 1.90 10.76
N GLY A 165 21.58 2.71 10.25
CA GLY A 165 22.51 2.33 9.18
C GLY A 165 21.95 2.42 7.75
N MET A 166 20.66 2.75 7.58
CA MET A 166 20.05 2.95 6.25
C MET A 166 19.83 4.42 5.89
N ILE A 167 19.82 5.29 6.90
CA ILE A 167 19.75 6.74 6.76
C ILE A 167 21.14 7.33 6.97
N ASP A 168 21.55 8.19 6.06
CA ASP A 168 22.72 9.05 6.24
C ASP A 168 22.30 10.20 7.16
N LEU A 169 22.53 10.02 8.48
CA LEU A 169 22.15 11.00 9.50
C LEU A 169 22.73 12.39 9.20
N THR A 170 23.93 12.45 8.61
CA THR A 170 24.57 13.72 8.25
C THR A 170 23.80 14.44 7.16
N LYS A 171 23.43 13.72 6.08
CA LYS A 171 22.57 14.29 5.02
C LYS A 171 21.19 14.68 5.50
N GLU A 172 20.64 13.93 6.46
CA GLU A 172 19.32 14.25 7.01
C GLU A 172 19.37 15.52 7.87
N VAL A 173 20.43 15.71 8.65
CA VAL A 173 20.69 16.99 9.36
C VAL A 173 20.84 18.13 8.37
N GLU A 174 21.65 17.99 7.31
CA GLU A 174 21.82 19.03 6.28
C GLU A 174 20.49 19.37 5.57
N ARG A 175 19.66 18.36 5.29
CA ARG A 175 18.33 18.55 4.69
C ARG A 175 17.42 19.33 5.62
N LEU A 176 17.34 18.94 6.89
CA LEU A 176 16.52 19.59 7.91
C LEU A 176 16.99 21.02 8.17
N GLU A 177 18.29 21.29 8.20
CA GLU A 177 18.84 22.65 8.32
C GLU A 177 18.45 23.53 7.14
N LYS A 178 18.51 22.99 5.91
CA LYS A 178 18.09 23.71 4.71
C LYS A 178 16.59 24.04 4.74
N GLU A 179 15.78 23.07 5.12
CA GLU A 179 14.31 23.23 5.24
C GLU A 179 13.97 24.23 6.36
N TYR A 180 14.68 24.17 7.48
CA TYR A 180 14.59 25.14 8.58
C TYR A 180 14.90 26.56 8.12
N HIS A 181 16.01 26.78 7.41
CA HIS A 181 16.36 28.11 6.88
C HIS A 181 15.34 28.62 5.86
N GLN A 182 14.79 27.74 5.04
CA GLN A 182 13.74 28.11 4.08
C GLN A 182 12.46 28.55 4.79
N MET A 183 12.05 27.82 5.83
CA MET A 183 10.90 28.17 6.68
C MET A 183 11.13 29.46 7.45
N GLN A 184 12.34 29.69 7.99
CA GLN A 184 12.69 30.97 8.62
C GLN A 184 12.57 32.14 7.64
N GLY A 185 13.03 31.99 6.40
CA GLY A 185 12.90 33.01 5.36
C GLY A 185 11.43 33.32 5.02
N LEU A 186 10.58 32.30 4.98
CA LEU A 186 9.13 32.47 4.78
C LEU A 186 8.49 33.19 5.97
N CYS A 187 8.80 32.80 7.21
CA CYS A 187 8.31 33.48 8.41
C CYS A 187 8.72 34.95 8.42
N ALA A 188 9.99 35.26 8.18
CA ALA A 188 10.47 36.64 8.11
C ALA A 188 9.75 37.46 7.02
N GLY A 189 9.48 36.84 5.86
CA GLY A 189 8.71 37.48 4.79
C GLY A 189 7.26 37.75 5.18
N VAL A 190 6.61 36.84 5.92
CA VAL A 190 5.24 37.01 6.43
C VAL A 190 5.19 38.08 7.53
N GLU A 191 6.14 38.08 8.46
CA GLU A 191 6.26 39.11 9.51
C GLU A 191 6.53 40.50 8.92
N ALA A 192 7.36 40.60 7.88
CA ALA A 192 7.60 41.86 7.17
C ALA A 192 6.33 42.39 6.47
N LYS A 193 5.48 41.49 5.96
CA LYS A 193 4.17 41.88 5.39
C LYS A 193 3.19 42.30 6.47
N LEU A 194 3.12 41.57 7.59
CA LEU A 194 2.24 41.87 8.71
C LEU A 194 2.63 43.15 9.46
N SER A 195 3.92 43.48 9.53
CA SER A 195 4.41 44.72 10.15
C SER A 195 4.23 45.96 9.27
N ASN A 196 3.87 45.79 8.00
CA ASN A 196 3.58 46.90 7.09
C ASN A 196 2.15 47.40 7.32
N ALA A 197 2.02 48.60 7.91
CA ALA A 197 0.71 49.21 8.22
C ALA A 197 -0.20 49.38 6.99
N GLY A 198 0.37 49.53 5.78
CA GLY A 198 -0.41 49.61 4.54
C GLY A 198 -1.02 48.27 4.09
N PHE A 199 -0.48 47.15 4.58
CA PHE A 199 -1.03 45.81 4.35
C PHE A 199 -2.14 45.47 5.37
N LEU A 200 -2.03 45.95 6.61
CA LEU A 200 -3.05 45.79 7.67
C LEU A 200 -4.27 46.71 7.51
N ALA A 201 -4.14 47.82 6.78
CA ALA A 201 -5.20 48.81 6.60
C ALA A 201 -6.11 48.56 5.37
N LYS A 202 -5.97 47.42 4.70
CA LYS A 202 -6.85 46.93 3.63
C LYS A 202 -7.64 45.72 4.12
#